data_AF-A0A486XP57-F1
#
_entry.id   AF-A0A486XP57-F1
#
_cell.length_a   1.000
_cell.length_b   1.000
_cell.length_c   1.000
_cell.angle_alpha   90.00
_cell.angle_beta   90.00
_cell.angle_gamma   90.00
#
_symmetry.space_group_name_H-M   'P 1'
#
loop_
_entity.id
_entity.type
_entity.pdbx_description
1 polymer ?
#
loop_
_entity_poly.entity_id
_entity_poly.type
_entity_poly.pdbx_seq_one_letter_code
_entity_poly.pdbx_strand_id
1 'polypeptide(L)'
;MIKTKKNSTAIYRCYIFLFLGLALGCAWHPKAKELTELENQYLESFFKHLFENTTAGYVLYGERPLFYCAFKSIENTIPGTAEHRDAVLFTQGLNTWKQLNIQGKNYLLVFFTSNETKPFQEFILINKKAFKDIVRNNLPLFQYKLGAQVNEQNLLDSILSTGFPSLLKCHEALQGILFGYGVENSLTYERGNTLRKKALGSSKINPPFQSISEPITPDELKEHIIHYVASQGGTGQDLLEELSDFSFYEPENEDEIIPKIPFSFHLKSEESKKLLAAYKESEKTVINLQAQKNFVEKILKRLKQ
;
A
#
# COMPACT_ATOMS: atom_id res chain seq x y z
N MET A 1 69.86 37.27 -52.74
CA MET A 1 70.50 36.13 -53.44
C MET A 1 69.77 34.85 -53.03
N ILE A 2 69.35 34.03 -54.01
CA ILE A 2 68.93 32.60 -53.92
C ILE A 2 67.59 32.32 -53.19
N LYS A 3 66.45 32.24 -53.89
CA LYS A 3 65.85 31.08 -54.60
C LYS A 3 65.25 29.97 -53.71
N THR A 4 63.91 30.01 -53.59
CA THR A 4 62.90 28.95 -53.84
C THR A 4 63.18 27.48 -53.48
N LYS A 5 62.25 26.85 -52.75
CA LYS A 5 61.53 25.67 -53.28
C LYS A 5 60.19 25.37 -52.58
N LYS A 6 59.21 25.12 -53.45
CA LYS A 6 57.85 24.58 -53.26
C LYS A 6 57.91 23.08 -52.92
N ASN A 7 56.97 22.57 -52.13
CA ASN A 7 56.29 21.26 -52.22
C ASN A 7 55.29 21.18 -51.05
N SER A 8 53.96 21.21 -51.25
CA SER A 8 53.08 20.19 -51.83
C SER A 8 52.93 18.94 -50.95
N THR A 9 51.86 18.92 -50.15
CA THR A 9 50.97 17.78 -49.87
C THR A 9 49.81 18.32 -49.02
N ALA A 10 48.68 18.72 -49.61
CA ALA A 10 47.56 17.85 -49.92
C ALA A 10 47.15 16.91 -48.77
N ILE A 11 45.94 17.18 -48.25
CA ILE A 11 44.94 16.19 -47.86
C ILE A 11 45.34 15.33 -46.65
N TYR A 12 45.26 15.91 -45.44
CA TYR A 12 45.00 15.10 -44.25
C TYR A 12 43.83 15.66 -43.42
N ARG A 13 42.66 15.11 -43.75
CA ARG A 13 41.65 14.62 -42.81
C ARG A 13 40.74 15.66 -42.15
N CYS A 14 39.92 16.25 -43.02
CA CYS A 14 38.54 16.64 -42.75
C CYS A 14 37.62 15.39 -42.55
N TYR A 15 38.01 14.42 -41.70
CA TYR A 15 37.24 13.20 -41.40
C TYR A 15 36.68 13.21 -39.97
N ILE A 16 36.09 14.33 -39.55
CA ILE A 16 35.30 14.39 -38.31
C ILE A 16 33.78 14.44 -38.60
N PHE A 17 33.37 14.51 -39.86
CA PHE A 17 31.96 14.80 -40.19
C PHE A 17 31.20 13.75 -41.03
N LEU A 18 31.70 12.53 -41.23
CA LEU A 18 30.98 11.56 -42.08
C LEU A 18 31.12 10.08 -41.69
N PHE A 19 31.12 9.78 -40.39
CA PHE A 19 30.92 8.42 -39.85
C PHE A 19 29.92 8.35 -38.67
N LEU A 20 29.08 9.36 -38.51
CA LEU A 20 27.86 9.33 -37.69
C LEU A 20 26.61 9.35 -38.59
N GLY A 21 26.75 8.83 -39.81
CA GLY A 21 25.62 8.28 -40.53
C GLY A 21 25.17 7.00 -39.82
N LEU A 22 23.87 6.89 -39.58
CA LEU A 22 23.21 5.60 -39.40
C LEU A 22 23.59 4.84 -38.11
N ALA A 23 23.75 5.54 -37.00
CA ALA A 23 23.16 5.02 -35.76
C ALA A 23 21.63 5.11 -35.93
N LEU A 24 21.12 4.20 -36.77
CA LEU A 24 19.74 3.80 -36.80
C LEU A 24 19.34 3.66 -35.34
N GLY A 25 18.55 4.63 -34.89
CA GLY A 25 17.64 4.47 -33.80
C GLY A 25 16.65 3.37 -34.16
N CYS A 26 17.13 2.13 -34.28
CA CYS A 26 16.46 1.01 -33.68
C CYS A 26 16.47 1.35 -32.19
N ALA A 27 15.56 2.22 -31.78
CA ALA A 27 15.09 2.23 -30.42
C ALA A 27 14.72 0.76 -30.18
N TRP A 28 15.62 0.03 -29.51
CA TRP A 28 15.33 -1.26 -28.92
C TRP A 28 14.21 -0.98 -27.94
N HIS A 29 12.98 -0.94 -28.43
CA HIS A 29 11.81 -1.14 -27.62
C HIS A 29 11.86 -2.64 -27.38
N PRO A 30 12.29 -3.11 -26.19
CA PRO A 30 12.18 -4.52 -25.88
C PRO A 30 10.74 -4.89 -26.18
N LYS A 31 10.56 -5.78 -27.15
CA LYS A 31 9.24 -6.26 -27.57
C LYS A 31 8.56 -6.74 -26.29
N ALA A 32 7.40 -6.19 -25.95
CA ALA A 32 6.71 -6.53 -24.72
C ALA A 32 6.60 -8.07 -24.67
N LYS A 33 7.07 -8.68 -23.57
CA LYS A 33 6.98 -10.13 -23.38
C LYS A 33 5.52 -10.53 -23.54
N GLU A 34 5.23 -11.39 -24.51
CA GLU A 34 3.92 -12.01 -24.63
C GLU A 34 3.77 -13.01 -23.49
N LEU A 35 2.64 -12.94 -22.79
CA LEU A 35 2.32 -13.86 -21.72
C LEU A 35 1.95 -15.23 -22.30
N THR A 36 2.53 -16.29 -21.75
CA THR A 36 2.01 -17.64 -21.97
C THR A 36 0.63 -17.79 -21.32
N GLU A 37 -0.14 -18.78 -21.75
CA GLU A 37 -1.46 -19.07 -21.17
C GLU A 37 -1.39 -19.32 -19.66
N LEU A 38 -0.37 -20.07 -19.22
CA LEU A 38 -0.16 -20.37 -17.81
C LEU A 38 0.18 -19.12 -16.98
N GLU A 39 1.06 -18.25 -17.49
CA GLU A 39 1.38 -16.97 -16.83
C GLU A 39 0.14 -16.07 -16.74
N ASN A 40 -0.71 -16.07 -17.77
CA ASN A 40 -1.97 -15.33 -17.74
C ASN A 40 -2.92 -15.88 -16.65
N GLN A 41 -3.02 -17.21 -16.51
CA GLN A 41 -3.81 -17.84 -15.44
C GLN A 41 -3.28 -17.52 -14.04
N TYR A 42 -1.95 -17.49 -13.86
CA TYR A 42 -1.33 -17.07 -12.59
C TYR A 42 -1.68 -15.63 -12.24
N LEU A 43 -1.55 -14.71 -13.20
CA LEU A 43 -1.92 -13.31 -12.98
C LEU A 43 -3.41 -13.13 -12.73
N GLU A 44 -4.27 -13.85 -13.46
CA GLU A 44 -5.72 -13.79 -13.25
C GLU A 44 -6.09 -14.23 -11.83
N SER A 45 -5.61 -15.39 -11.40
CA SER A 45 -5.89 -15.94 -10.08
C SER A 45 -5.34 -15.04 -8.98
N PHE A 46 -4.13 -14.51 -9.17
CA PHE A 46 -3.51 -13.55 -8.27
C PHE A 46 -4.33 -12.26 -8.13
N PHE A 47 -4.72 -11.63 -9.24
CA PHE A 47 -5.46 -10.36 -9.19
C PHE A 47 -6.88 -10.53 -8.66
N LYS A 48 -7.56 -11.64 -8.98
CA LYS A 48 -8.86 -11.97 -8.39
C LYS A 48 -8.73 -12.13 -6.88
N HIS A 49 -7.81 -13.00 -6.44
CA HIS A 49 -7.57 -13.19 -5.01
C HIS A 49 -7.20 -11.88 -4.31
N LEU A 50 -6.35 -11.06 -4.92
CA LEU A 50 -5.95 -9.76 -4.40
C LEU A 50 -7.15 -8.79 -4.27
N PHE A 51 -8.11 -8.80 -5.20
CA PHE A 51 -9.26 -7.90 -5.18
C PHE A 51 -10.42 -8.41 -4.30
N GLU A 52 -10.58 -9.72 -4.20
CA GLU A 52 -11.61 -10.40 -3.40
C GLU A 52 -11.24 -10.52 -1.92
N ASN A 53 -9.94 -10.55 -1.59
CA ASN A 53 -9.48 -10.77 -0.21
C ASN A 53 -8.68 -9.60 0.36
N THR A 54 -8.38 -8.58 -0.43
CA THR A 54 -7.67 -7.39 0.05
C THR A 54 -8.20 -6.08 -0.52
N THR A 55 -7.63 -4.96 -0.05
CA THR A 55 -8.01 -3.61 -0.48
C THR A 55 -7.18 -3.07 -1.65
N ALA A 56 -6.35 -3.89 -2.30
CA ALA A 56 -5.50 -3.45 -3.42
C ALA A 56 -6.31 -3.01 -4.65
N GLY A 57 -7.52 -3.53 -4.88
CA GLY A 57 -8.39 -3.07 -5.97
C GLY A 57 -8.67 -1.57 -5.90
N TYR A 58 -8.87 -1.05 -4.69
CA TYR A 58 -9.10 0.37 -4.42
C TYR A 58 -7.87 1.25 -4.65
N VAL A 59 -6.66 0.67 -4.71
CA VAL A 59 -5.44 1.41 -5.07
C VAL A 59 -5.37 1.58 -6.60
N LEU A 60 -5.70 0.53 -7.35
CA LEU A 60 -5.62 0.54 -8.82
C LEU A 60 -6.78 1.28 -9.49
N TYR A 61 -7.97 1.14 -8.94
CA TYR A 61 -9.22 1.66 -9.51
C TYR A 61 -9.95 2.66 -8.62
N GLY A 62 -9.43 2.94 -7.44
CA GLY A 62 -9.95 3.98 -6.55
C GLY A 62 -8.91 5.03 -6.22
N GLU A 63 -9.15 5.70 -5.09
CA GLU A 63 -8.33 6.81 -4.61
C GLU A 63 -7.34 6.41 -3.51
N ARG A 64 -7.23 5.11 -3.19
CA ARG A 64 -6.33 4.68 -2.11
C ARG A 64 -4.87 4.91 -2.48
N PRO A 65 -4.07 5.54 -1.59
CA PRO A 65 -2.68 5.84 -1.90
C PRO A 65 -1.80 4.60 -1.99
N LEU A 66 -2.00 3.64 -1.08
CA LEU A 66 -1.21 2.42 -1.07
C LEU A 66 -1.93 1.24 -0.41
N PHE A 67 -1.43 0.06 -0.70
CA PHE A 67 -1.76 -1.21 -0.08
C PHE A 67 -0.47 -1.93 0.33
N TYR A 68 -0.46 -2.51 1.53
CA TYR A 68 0.64 -3.31 2.06
C TYR A 68 0.13 -4.71 2.39
N CYS A 69 0.90 -5.74 2.05
CA CYS A 69 0.61 -7.12 2.37
C CYS A 69 1.87 -7.83 2.85
N ALA A 70 1.70 -8.65 3.88
CA ALA A 70 2.65 -9.65 4.32
C ALA A 70 1.97 -11.02 4.27
N PHE A 71 2.62 -12.02 3.69
CA PHE A 71 2.10 -13.40 3.60
C PHE A 71 3.21 -14.39 3.91
N LYS A 72 2.87 -15.57 4.46
CA LYS A 72 3.88 -16.60 4.73
C LYS A 72 4.47 -17.13 3.43
N SER A 73 5.78 -17.37 3.41
CA SER A 73 6.39 -18.04 2.28
C SER A 73 5.94 -19.50 2.20
N ILE A 74 5.94 -20.08 1.00
CA ILE A 74 5.36 -21.41 0.73
C ILE A 74 5.97 -22.46 1.67
N GLU A 75 7.28 -22.42 1.87
CA GLU A 75 8.04 -23.34 2.73
C GLU A 75 7.68 -23.24 4.23
N ASN A 76 7.04 -22.14 4.64
CA ASN A 76 6.57 -21.90 6.01
C ASN A 76 5.06 -22.11 6.17
N THR A 77 4.42 -22.77 5.21
CA THR A 77 2.98 -23.10 5.25
C THR A 77 2.74 -24.61 5.20
N ILE A 78 1.59 -25.04 5.69
CA ILE A 78 1.19 -26.45 5.65
C ILE A 78 0.46 -26.72 4.32
N PRO A 79 0.94 -27.64 3.47
CA PRO A 79 0.29 -27.97 2.20
C PRO A 79 -1.21 -28.27 2.35
N GLY A 80 -2.01 -27.67 1.46
CA GLY A 80 -3.47 -27.85 1.43
C GLY A 80 -4.28 -26.90 2.31
N THR A 81 -3.64 -26.15 3.22
CA THR A 81 -4.33 -25.10 4.01
C THR A 81 -4.66 -23.87 3.15
N ALA A 82 -5.60 -23.03 3.62
CA ALA A 82 -5.90 -21.75 2.98
C ALA A 82 -4.65 -20.87 2.87
N GLU A 83 -3.86 -20.79 3.94
CA GLU A 83 -2.60 -20.04 3.97
C GLU A 83 -1.58 -20.53 2.94
N HIS A 84 -1.44 -21.85 2.74
CA HIS A 84 -0.60 -22.39 1.68
C HIS A 84 -1.12 -22.04 0.28
N ARG A 85 -2.44 -22.06 0.06
CA ARG A 85 -3.01 -21.63 -1.23
C ARG A 85 -2.71 -20.17 -1.52
N ASP A 86 -2.89 -19.30 -0.53
CA ASP A 86 -2.59 -17.88 -0.66
C ASP A 86 -1.10 -17.69 -0.96
N ALA A 87 -0.21 -18.34 -0.21
CA ALA A 87 1.23 -18.29 -0.44
C ALA A 87 1.62 -18.69 -1.87
N VAL A 88 1.00 -19.74 -2.42
CA VAL A 88 1.21 -20.16 -3.81
C VAL A 88 0.71 -19.11 -4.80
N LEU A 89 -0.51 -18.60 -4.63
CA LEU A 89 -1.11 -17.58 -5.50
C LEU A 89 -0.28 -16.30 -5.53
N PHE A 90 0.08 -15.79 -4.35
CA PHE A 90 0.93 -14.61 -4.22
C PHE A 90 2.30 -14.86 -4.85
N THR A 91 2.98 -15.95 -4.52
CA THR A 91 4.32 -16.22 -5.05
C THR A 91 4.32 -16.33 -6.58
N GLN A 92 3.41 -17.11 -7.17
CA GLN A 92 3.38 -17.29 -8.63
C GLN A 92 2.94 -16.02 -9.37
N GLY A 93 1.90 -15.35 -8.88
CA GLY A 93 1.42 -14.10 -9.47
C GLY A 93 2.45 -12.98 -9.42
N LEU A 94 3.10 -12.80 -8.26
CA LEU A 94 4.12 -11.78 -8.07
C LEU A 94 5.38 -12.05 -8.87
N ASN A 95 5.84 -13.31 -8.96
CA ASN A 95 6.97 -13.68 -9.82
C ASN A 95 6.66 -13.40 -11.29
N THR A 96 5.46 -13.75 -11.75
CA THR A 96 5.01 -13.48 -13.12
C THR A 96 4.95 -11.98 -13.39
N TRP A 97 4.39 -11.19 -12.47
CA TRP A 97 4.35 -9.74 -12.60
C TRP A 97 5.77 -9.15 -12.64
N LYS A 98 6.67 -9.57 -11.75
CA LYS A 98 8.07 -9.11 -11.73
C LYS A 98 8.76 -9.35 -13.08
N GLN A 99 8.54 -10.49 -13.72
CA GLN A 99 9.10 -10.80 -15.03
C GLN A 99 8.56 -9.92 -16.17
N LEU A 100 7.35 -9.38 -16.03
CA LEU A 100 6.81 -8.43 -17.01
C LEU A 100 7.49 -7.05 -16.96
N ASN A 101 8.26 -6.77 -15.90
CA ASN A 101 9.00 -5.51 -15.71
C ASN A 101 8.14 -4.26 -16.03
N ILE A 102 6.91 -4.24 -15.51
CA ILE A 102 5.98 -3.15 -15.78
C ILE A 102 6.42 -1.92 -15.00
N GLN A 103 7.04 -0.97 -15.71
CA GLN A 103 7.40 0.33 -15.16
C GLN A 103 6.24 1.31 -15.37
N GLY A 104 5.27 1.25 -14.46
CA GLY A 104 4.15 2.18 -14.46
C GLY A 104 4.57 3.62 -14.14
N LYS A 105 4.01 4.60 -14.86
CA LYS A 105 4.21 6.00 -14.50
C LYS A 105 3.51 6.29 -13.17
N ASN A 106 2.29 5.79 -12.99
CA ASN A 106 1.46 6.10 -11.82
C ASN A 106 1.49 5.06 -10.71
N TYR A 107 1.88 3.81 -11.00
CA TYR A 107 1.85 2.72 -10.04
C TYR A 107 3.23 2.14 -9.75
N LEU A 108 3.47 1.74 -8.50
CA LEU A 108 4.66 0.97 -8.09
C LEU A 108 4.22 -0.31 -7.40
N LEU A 109 4.85 -1.41 -7.78
CA LEU A 109 4.87 -2.62 -6.99
C LEU A 109 6.28 -2.78 -6.43
N VAL A 110 6.39 -2.88 -5.12
CA VAL A 110 7.67 -2.94 -4.40
C VAL A 110 7.70 -4.21 -3.58
N PHE A 111 8.77 -4.97 -3.75
CA PHE A 111 9.02 -6.20 -3.02
C PHE A 111 10.04 -5.94 -1.94
N PHE A 112 9.71 -6.34 -0.72
CA PHE A 112 10.68 -6.36 0.37
C PHE A 112 11.11 -7.81 0.51
N THR A 113 12.24 -8.14 -0.10
CA THR A 113 12.91 -9.41 0.17
C THR A 113 13.39 -9.34 1.62
N SER A 114 12.71 -10.06 2.49
CA SER A 114 13.36 -10.45 3.73
C SER A 114 14.56 -11.33 3.38
N ASN A 115 15.61 -11.28 4.19
CA ASN A 115 16.64 -12.31 4.17
C ASN A 115 15.94 -13.69 4.20
N GLU A 116 16.55 -14.71 3.55
CA GLU A 116 16.00 -16.08 3.37
C GLU A 116 15.50 -16.75 4.67
N THR A 117 15.80 -16.15 5.82
CA THR A 117 15.45 -16.64 7.16
C THR A 117 14.11 -16.14 7.71
N LYS A 118 13.44 -15.15 7.10
CA LYS A 118 12.13 -14.72 7.63
C LYS A 118 10.99 -15.56 7.04
N PRO A 119 9.97 -15.90 7.86
CA PRO A 119 8.87 -16.74 7.42
C PRO A 119 7.83 -16.02 6.55
N PHE A 120 8.01 -14.73 6.28
CA PHE A 120 7.05 -13.89 5.57
C PHE A 120 7.70 -13.16 4.40
N GLN A 121 6.95 -13.03 3.31
CA GLN A 121 7.23 -12.16 2.19
C GLN A 121 6.31 -10.93 2.26
N GLU A 122 6.83 -9.79 1.84
CA GLU A 122 6.12 -8.51 1.93
C GLU A 122 6.16 -7.77 0.59
N PHE A 123 5.04 -7.16 0.22
CA PHE A 123 4.99 -6.24 -0.91
C PHE A 123 4.07 -5.05 -0.64
N ILE A 124 4.32 -3.97 -1.39
CA ILE A 124 3.48 -2.77 -1.40
C ILE A 124 3.07 -2.45 -2.83
N LEU A 125 1.79 -2.12 -3.01
CA LEU A 125 1.25 -1.51 -4.20
C LEU A 125 0.96 -0.04 -3.92
N ILE A 126 1.57 0.89 -4.68
CA ILE A 126 1.47 2.34 -4.47
C ILE A 126 0.85 2.99 -5.70
N ASN A 127 -0.19 3.79 -5.51
CA ASN A 127 -0.63 4.81 -6.46
C ASN A 127 0.17 6.10 -6.18
N LYS A 128 1.22 6.36 -6.98
CA LYS A 128 2.17 7.46 -6.74
C LYS A 128 1.48 8.82 -6.66
N LYS A 129 0.44 9.04 -7.47
CA LYS A 129 -0.27 10.32 -7.50
C LYS A 129 -1.04 10.50 -6.19
N ALA A 130 -1.91 9.54 -5.85
CA ALA A 130 -2.70 9.59 -4.62
C ALA A 130 -1.80 9.66 -3.38
N PHE A 131 -0.67 8.94 -3.37
CA PHE A 131 0.35 9.02 -2.33
C PHE A 131 0.93 10.43 -2.18
N LYS A 132 1.35 11.05 -3.28
CA LYS A 132 1.93 12.40 -3.20
C LYS A 132 0.90 13.42 -2.76
N ASP A 133 -0.33 13.30 -3.26
CA ASP A 133 -1.41 14.21 -2.93
C ASP A 133 -1.82 14.09 -1.45
N ILE A 134 -1.95 12.87 -0.91
CA ILE A 134 -2.32 12.69 0.51
C ILE A 134 -1.22 13.19 1.46
N VAL A 135 0.05 12.97 1.13
CA VAL A 135 1.18 13.45 1.94
C VAL A 135 1.26 14.98 1.87
N ARG A 136 1.11 15.58 0.68
CA ARG A 136 1.14 17.03 0.50
C ARG A 136 0.00 17.71 1.27
N ASN A 137 -1.22 17.19 1.16
CA ASN A 137 -2.39 17.77 1.83
C ASN A 137 -2.31 17.68 3.35
N ASN A 138 -1.54 16.72 3.88
CA ASN A 138 -1.37 16.48 5.32
C ASN A 138 0.07 16.75 5.78
N LEU A 139 0.84 17.51 5.00
CA LEU A 139 2.27 17.68 5.22
C LEU A 139 2.63 18.19 6.62
N PRO A 140 1.91 19.16 7.22
CA PRO A 140 2.19 19.61 8.59
C PRO A 140 2.14 18.47 9.61
N LEU A 141 1.19 17.53 9.47
CA LEU A 141 1.06 16.39 10.38
C LEU A 141 2.21 15.39 10.20
N PHE A 142 2.59 15.10 8.96
CA PHE A 142 3.76 14.26 8.68
C PHE A 142 5.05 14.90 9.23
N GLN A 143 5.25 16.20 9.02
CA GLN A 143 6.42 16.92 9.53
C GLN A 143 6.44 17.00 11.06
N TYR A 144 5.29 17.15 11.70
CA TYR A 144 5.17 17.14 13.16
C TYR A 144 5.63 15.82 13.78
N LYS A 145 5.25 14.68 13.18
CA LYS A 145 5.57 13.34 13.70
C LYS A 145 6.94 12.80 13.26
N LEU A 146 7.32 13.07 12.00
CA LEU A 146 8.51 12.47 11.37
C LEU A 146 9.68 13.45 11.23
N GLY A 147 9.44 14.76 11.39
CA GLY A 147 10.45 15.82 11.31
C GLY A 147 10.24 16.77 10.14
N ALA A 148 10.70 18.02 10.30
CA ALA A 148 10.46 19.14 9.36
C ALA A 148 11.00 18.92 7.94
N GLN A 149 11.94 17.99 7.76
CA GLN A 149 12.54 17.72 6.44
C GLN A 149 11.64 16.86 5.55
N VAL A 150 10.58 16.24 6.09
CA VAL A 150 9.69 15.34 5.34
C VAL A 150 8.92 16.11 4.27
N ASN A 151 8.80 15.50 3.09
CA ASN A 151 7.97 15.91 1.95
C ASN A 151 7.46 14.67 1.19
N GLU A 152 6.62 14.85 0.19
CA GLU A 152 6.00 13.71 -0.52
C GLU A 152 7.00 12.80 -1.23
N GLN A 153 8.11 13.37 -1.73
CA GLN A 153 9.09 12.62 -2.53
C GLN A 153 10.04 11.85 -1.61
N ASN A 154 10.60 12.51 -0.61
CA ASN A 154 11.52 11.83 0.31
C ASN A 154 10.82 10.78 1.17
N LEU A 155 9.53 10.96 1.50
CA LEU A 155 8.75 9.95 2.21
C LEU A 155 8.52 8.73 1.32
N LEU A 156 8.17 8.95 0.04
CA LEU A 156 8.06 7.87 -0.93
C LEU A 156 9.39 7.13 -1.06
N ASP A 157 10.49 7.84 -1.27
CA ASP A 157 11.83 7.25 -1.42
C ASP A 157 12.27 6.49 -0.15
N SER A 158 11.87 6.96 1.02
CA SER A 158 12.10 6.26 2.27
C SER A 158 11.31 4.95 2.35
N ILE A 159 10.02 4.92 1.95
CA ILE A 159 9.23 3.68 1.89
C ILE A 159 9.90 2.66 0.97
N LEU A 160 10.38 3.12 -0.18
CA LEU A 160 11.03 2.26 -1.17
C LEU A 160 12.35 1.67 -0.69
N SER A 161 13.06 2.35 0.21
CA SER A 161 14.38 1.92 0.68
C SER A 161 14.33 1.12 1.99
N THR A 162 13.52 1.53 2.96
CA THR A 162 13.51 0.92 4.31
C THR A 162 12.37 -0.06 4.54
N GLY A 163 11.37 -0.06 3.67
CA GLY A 163 10.09 -0.74 3.92
C GLY A 163 9.11 0.12 4.70
N PHE A 164 7.83 -0.27 4.63
CA PHE A 164 6.72 0.48 5.22
C PHE A 164 6.60 0.34 6.75
N PRO A 165 6.74 -0.86 7.35
CA PRO A 165 6.59 -1.01 8.80
C PRO A 165 7.62 -0.21 9.62
N SER A 166 8.86 -0.12 9.10
CA SER A 166 9.98 0.54 9.76
C SER A 166 9.89 2.07 9.71
N LEU A 167 9.36 2.63 8.62
CA LEU A 167 9.40 4.07 8.35
C LEU A 167 8.51 4.88 9.30
N LEU A 168 7.32 4.37 9.59
CA LEU A 168 6.31 5.14 10.32
C LEU A 168 6.43 4.99 11.84
N LYS A 169 7.45 4.29 12.36
CA LYS A 169 7.67 4.08 13.80
C LYS A 169 6.41 3.62 14.56
N CYS A 170 5.53 2.86 13.90
CA CYS A 170 4.22 2.47 14.44
C CYS A 170 3.26 3.64 14.76
N HIS A 171 3.37 4.79 14.08
CA HIS A 171 2.37 5.86 14.12
C HIS A 171 1.12 5.43 13.35
N GLU A 172 0.18 4.81 14.07
CA GLU A 172 -1.07 4.26 13.54
C GLU A 172 -1.89 5.31 12.76
N ALA A 173 -1.89 6.57 13.20
CA ALA A 173 -2.58 7.63 12.47
C ALA A 173 -1.98 7.92 11.09
N LEU A 174 -0.65 8.01 11.00
CA LEU A 174 0.01 8.24 9.70
C LEU A 174 -0.16 7.05 8.76
N GLN A 175 -0.11 5.84 9.31
CA GLN A 175 -0.41 4.62 8.55
C GLN A 175 -1.83 4.68 8.00
N GLY A 176 -2.80 5.05 8.84
CA GLY A 176 -4.18 5.11 8.43
C GLY A 176 -4.41 6.13 7.30
N ILE A 177 -3.80 7.32 7.40
CA ILE A 177 -3.87 8.35 6.36
C ILE A 177 -3.29 7.82 5.04
N LEU A 178 -2.13 7.17 5.09
CA LEU A 178 -1.50 6.61 3.89
C LEU A 178 -2.27 5.43 3.29
N PHE A 179 -2.98 4.65 4.11
CA PHE A 179 -3.92 3.63 3.62
C PHE A 179 -5.23 4.24 3.10
N GLY A 180 -5.42 5.56 3.17
CA GLY A 180 -6.58 6.26 2.63
C GLY A 180 -7.77 6.28 3.59
N TYR A 181 -7.58 6.01 4.89
CA TYR A 181 -8.67 6.03 5.86
C TYR A 181 -9.16 7.44 6.23
N GLY A 182 -8.49 8.49 5.76
CA GLY A 182 -8.80 9.87 6.12
C GLY A 182 -8.12 10.29 7.41
N VAL A 183 -8.01 11.60 7.61
CA VAL A 183 -7.30 12.18 8.76
C VAL A 183 -8.09 11.95 10.04
N GLU A 184 -9.38 12.26 10.02
CA GLU A 184 -10.23 12.19 11.21
C GLU A 184 -10.30 10.75 11.73
N ASN A 185 -10.60 9.78 10.87
CA ASN A 185 -10.70 8.38 11.28
C ASN A 185 -9.36 7.84 11.78
N SER A 186 -8.25 8.21 11.14
CA SER A 186 -6.93 7.71 11.52
C SER A 186 -6.45 8.28 12.85
N LEU A 187 -6.68 9.58 13.10
CA LEU A 187 -6.36 10.22 14.37
C LEU A 187 -7.20 9.63 15.49
N THR A 188 -8.50 9.44 15.27
CA THR A 188 -9.35 8.91 16.32
C THR A 188 -9.09 7.43 16.57
N TYR A 189 -8.77 6.64 15.55
CA TYR A 189 -8.32 5.25 15.74
C TYR A 189 -7.05 5.20 16.61
N GLU A 190 -6.03 6.01 16.32
CA GLU A 190 -4.80 6.11 17.14
C GLU A 190 -5.13 6.50 18.59
N ARG A 191 -6.06 7.46 18.78
CA ARG A 191 -6.50 7.89 20.11
C ARG A 191 -7.24 6.77 20.85
N GLY A 192 -8.22 6.14 20.22
CA GLY A 192 -8.99 5.03 20.77
C GLY A 192 -8.10 3.87 21.17
N ASN A 193 -7.13 3.50 20.32
CA ASN A 193 -6.18 2.44 20.64
C ASN A 193 -5.23 2.84 21.78
N THR A 194 -4.81 4.11 21.85
CA THR A 194 -4.01 4.63 22.98
C THR A 194 -4.78 4.53 24.30
N LEU A 195 -6.06 4.87 24.28
CA LEU A 195 -6.93 4.80 25.46
C LEU A 195 -7.18 3.36 25.87
N ARG A 196 -7.47 2.47 24.92
CA ARG A 196 -7.58 1.03 25.16
C ARG A 196 -6.32 0.47 25.83
N LYS A 197 -5.13 0.76 25.29
CA LYS A 197 -3.84 0.33 25.86
C LYS A 197 -3.63 0.86 27.29
N LYS A 198 -4.10 2.07 27.60
CA LYS A 198 -4.02 2.66 28.95
C LYS A 198 -5.04 2.05 29.92
N ALA A 199 -6.28 1.89 29.47
CA ALA A 199 -7.39 1.41 30.28
C ALA A 199 -7.24 -0.05 30.68
N LEU A 200 -6.73 -0.88 29.77
CA LEU A 200 -6.47 -2.29 30.03
C LEU A 200 -5.14 -2.53 30.76
N GLY A 201 -4.37 -1.45 30.93
CA GLY A 201 -2.95 -1.52 31.18
C GLY A 201 -2.23 -2.24 30.02
N SER A 202 -0.94 -2.00 29.86
CA SER A 202 -0.09 -3.06 29.31
C SER A 202 -0.10 -4.17 30.37
N SER A 203 -1.10 -5.05 30.31
CA SER A 203 -1.34 -6.09 31.30
C SER A 203 -0.06 -6.89 31.47
N LYS A 204 0.70 -6.57 32.54
CA LYS A 204 1.74 -7.45 33.04
C LYS A 204 0.97 -8.70 33.48
N ILE A 205 1.24 -9.80 32.80
CA ILE A 205 0.86 -11.14 33.24
C ILE A 205 1.27 -11.22 34.70
N ASN A 206 0.30 -11.23 35.62
CA ASN A 206 0.58 -11.55 37.00
C ASN A 206 0.59 -13.08 37.07
N PRO A 207 1.76 -13.71 37.31
CA PRO A 207 1.78 -15.15 37.52
C PRO A 207 1.00 -15.51 38.79
N PRO A 208 0.31 -16.67 38.82
CA PRO A 208 0.27 -17.68 37.77
C PRO A 208 -1.03 -17.60 36.95
N PHE A 209 -0.93 -17.11 35.71
CA PHE A 209 -1.85 -17.38 34.60
C PHE A 209 -3.29 -16.86 34.67
N GLN A 210 -3.49 -15.59 35.02
CA GLN A 210 -4.63 -14.87 34.47
C GLN A 210 -4.09 -13.81 33.52
N SER A 211 -4.17 -14.06 32.21
CA SER A 211 -4.42 -12.93 31.32
C SER A 211 -5.69 -12.31 31.86
N ILE A 212 -5.67 -11.03 32.24
CA ILE A 212 -6.93 -10.28 32.26
C ILE A 212 -7.47 -10.53 30.85
N SER A 213 -8.55 -11.32 30.76
CA SER A 213 -9.22 -11.56 29.49
C SER A 213 -9.41 -10.19 28.88
N GLU A 214 -8.83 -9.97 27.69
CA GLU A 214 -9.08 -8.74 26.95
C GLU A 214 -10.59 -8.49 27.00
N PRO A 215 -11.07 -7.25 27.24
CA PRO A 215 -12.50 -6.99 27.23
C PRO A 215 -13.05 -7.52 25.90
N ILE A 216 -13.92 -8.50 25.98
CA ILE A 216 -14.34 -9.25 24.79
C ILE A 216 -15.48 -8.48 24.12
N THR A 217 -16.19 -7.65 24.88
CA THR A 217 -17.29 -6.83 24.37
C THR A 217 -16.95 -5.33 24.32
N PRO A 218 -17.50 -4.59 23.33
CA PRO A 218 -17.38 -3.13 23.27
C PRO A 218 -17.83 -2.41 24.56
N ASP A 219 -18.85 -2.93 25.24
CA ASP A 219 -19.38 -2.37 26.48
C ASP A 219 -18.41 -2.54 27.66
N GLU A 220 -17.79 -3.72 27.81
CA GLU A 220 -16.74 -3.95 28.83
C GLU A 220 -15.53 -3.04 28.59
N LEU A 221 -15.11 -2.86 27.33
CA LEU A 221 -14.02 -1.94 26.98
C LEU A 221 -14.41 -0.50 27.35
N LYS A 222 -15.65 -0.11 27.06
CA LYS A 222 -16.18 1.21 27.41
C LYS A 222 -16.10 1.44 28.92
N GLU A 223 -16.57 0.51 29.74
CA GLU A 223 -16.49 0.61 31.21
C GLU A 223 -15.05 0.77 31.72
N HIS A 224 -14.09 0.00 31.18
CA HIS A 224 -12.68 0.12 31.56
C HIS A 224 -12.12 1.52 31.24
N ILE A 225 -12.49 2.08 30.08
CA ILE A 225 -12.08 3.43 29.71
C ILE A 225 -12.67 4.47 30.67
N ILE A 226 -13.95 4.32 31.08
CA ILE A 226 -14.59 5.20 32.07
C ILE A 226 -13.80 5.19 33.38
N HIS A 227 -13.55 3.99 33.92
CA HIS A 227 -12.81 3.83 35.17
C HIS A 227 -11.41 4.42 35.09
N TYR A 228 -10.70 4.20 33.97
CA TYR A 228 -9.38 4.78 33.76
C TYR A 228 -9.41 6.31 33.76
N VAL A 229 -10.32 6.94 33.01
CA VAL A 229 -10.38 8.42 32.97
C VAL A 229 -10.78 9.00 34.32
N ALA A 230 -11.74 8.38 35.00
CA ALA A 230 -12.12 8.77 36.36
C ALA A 230 -10.93 8.72 37.33
N SER A 231 -10.07 7.69 37.22
CA SER A 231 -8.86 7.55 38.03
C SER A 231 -7.83 8.67 37.80
N GLN A 232 -7.88 9.35 36.65
CA GLN A 232 -7.00 10.48 36.30
C GLN A 232 -7.63 11.85 36.64
N GLY A 233 -8.78 11.88 37.31
CA GLY A 233 -9.49 13.11 37.66
C GLY A 233 -10.30 13.75 36.53
N GLY A 234 -10.51 13.02 35.42
CA GLY A 234 -11.39 13.44 34.33
C GLY A 234 -12.81 12.88 34.49
N THR A 235 -13.79 13.48 33.80
CA THR A 235 -15.20 13.06 33.85
C THR A 235 -15.53 11.87 32.95
N GLY A 236 -14.62 11.43 32.07
CA GLY A 236 -14.80 10.29 31.16
C GLY A 236 -15.83 10.53 30.04
N GLN A 237 -16.82 11.40 30.26
CA GLN A 237 -17.96 11.65 29.39
C GLN A 237 -17.59 12.15 28.01
N ASP A 238 -16.71 13.15 27.89
CA ASP A 238 -16.29 13.68 26.58
C ASP A 238 -15.64 12.60 25.71
N LEU A 239 -14.93 11.67 26.36
CA LEU A 239 -14.25 10.56 25.70
C LEU A 239 -15.23 9.46 25.30
N LEU A 240 -16.26 9.22 26.11
CA LEU A 240 -17.33 8.28 25.79
C LEU A 240 -18.20 8.80 24.66
N GLU A 241 -18.46 10.11 24.62
CA GLU A 241 -19.19 10.74 23.53
C GLU A 241 -18.40 10.58 22.23
N GLU A 242 -17.10 10.88 22.26
CA GLU A 242 -16.19 10.68 21.13
C GLU A 242 -16.14 9.20 20.68
N LEU A 243 -16.05 8.24 21.61
CA LEU A 243 -16.04 6.81 21.29
C LEU A 243 -17.42 6.27 20.88
N SER A 244 -18.51 6.87 21.35
CA SER A 244 -19.88 6.47 20.98
C SER A 244 -20.25 6.93 19.56
N ASP A 245 -19.57 7.96 19.06
CA ASP A 245 -19.69 8.41 17.69
C ASP A 245 -18.90 7.50 16.69
N PHE A 246 -18.20 6.48 17.21
CA PHE A 246 -17.58 5.42 16.41
C PHE A 246 -18.56 4.27 16.21
N SER A 247 -18.91 4.06 14.95
CA SER A 247 -19.41 2.77 14.49
C SER A 247 -18.29 2.05 13.75
N PHE A 248 -18.10 0.78 14.05
CA PHE A 248 -17.47 -0.12 13.08
C PHE A 248 -18.44 -0.22 11.91
N TYR A 249 -17.95 0.03 10.69
CA TYR A 249 -18.74 -0.31 9.51
C TYR A 249 -18.86 -1.82 9.47
N GLU A 250 -19.99 -2.31 9.95
CA GLU A 250 -20.41 -3.68 9.72
C GLU A 250 -21.17 -3.71 8.38
N PRO A 251 -20.69 -4.53 7.44
CA PRO A 251 -21.43 -4.84 6.22
C PRO A 251 -22.90 -5.17 6.48
N GLU A 252 -23.84 -4.56 5.75
CA GLU A 252 -25.26 -4.98 5.81
C GLU A 252 -25.51 -6.38 5.19
N ASN A 253 -24.52 -6.95 4.49
CA ASN A 253 -24.59 -8.27 3.85
C ASN A 253 -23.24 -8.97 3.95
N GLU A 254 -23.22 -10.17 4.54
CA GLU A 254 -22.04 -11.05 4.62
C GLU A 254 -21.76 -11.79 3.30
N ASP A 255 -22.73 -11.86 2.37
CA ASP A 255 -22.64 -12.64 1.13
C ASP A 255 -21.88 -11.95 -0.03
N GLU A 256 -21.24 -10.81 0.20
CA GLU A 256 -20.52 -10.08 -0.84
C GLU A 256 -19.08 -10.62 -1.05
N ILE A 257 -18.73 -10.90 -2.31
CA ILE A 257 -17.46 -11.54 -2.76
C ILE A 257 -16.23 -10.61 -2.60
N ILE A 258 -16.43 -9.35 -2.22
CA ILE A 258 -15.36 -8.36 -2.07
C ILE A 258 -15.11 -8.08 -0.60
N PRO A 259 -13.85 -7.94 -0.17
CA PRO A 259 -13.54 -7.71 1.22
C PRO A 259 -13.92 -6.27 1.49
N LYS A 260 -14.98 -6.11 2.27
CA LYS A 260 -15.39 -4.81 2.76
C LYS A 260 -14.25 -4.25 3.59
N ILE A 261 -13.82 -3.05 3.26
CA ILE A 261 -12.71 -2.39 3.95
C ILE A 261 -13.09 -2.33 5.43
N PRO A 262 -12.37 -3.02 6.34
CA PRO A 262 -12.64 -2.90 7.77
C PRO A 262 -12.31 -1.46 8.14
N PHE A 263 -13.35 -0.66 8.36
CA PHE A 263 -13.26 0.78 8.47
C PHE A 263 -14.03 1.24 9.69
N SER A 264 -13.30 1.74 10.69
CA SER A 264 -13.88 2.57 11.73
C SER A 264 -14.13 3.94 11.13
N PHE A 265 -15.37 4.41 11.17
CA PHE A 265 -15.73 5.70 10.60
C PHE A 265 -16.50 6.53 11.60
N HIS A 266 -16.25 7.83 11.58
CA HIS A 266 -16.98 8.76 12.42
C HIS A 266 -18.30 9.12 11.73
N LEU A 267 -19.44 8.74 12.32
CA LEU A 267 -20.77 8.87 11.70
C LEU A 267 -21.14 10.29 11.27
N LYS A 268 -20.67 11.28 12.02
CA LYS A 268 -20.96 12.70 11.81
C LYS A 268 -19.94 13.39 10.89
N SER A 269 -18.81 12.74 10.60
CA SER A 269 -17.73 13.29 9.80
C SER A 269 -18.09 13.36 8.31
N GLU A 270 -18.00 14.56 7.74
CA GLU A 270 -18.18 14.77 6.30
C GLU A 270 -17.02 14.15 5.49
N GLU A 271 -15.80 14.09 6.05
CA GLU A 271 -14.68 13.35 5.43
C GLU A 271 -15.03 11.87 5.31
N SER A 272 -15.54 11.28 6.40
CA SER A 272 -15.91 9.87 6.45
C SER A 272 -17.03 9.51 5.47
N LYS A 273 -18.06 10.35 5.39
CA LYS A 273 -19.15 10.16 4.41
C LYS A 273 -18.65 10.21 2.96
N LYS A 274 -17.74 11.15 2.65
CA LYS A 274 -17.13 11.26 1.32
C LYS A 274 -16.27 10.05 0.99
N LEU A 275 -15.44 9.59 1.93
CA LEU A 275 -14.61 8.40 1.76
C LEU A 275 -15.46 7.15 1.53
N LEU A 276 -16.53 6.97 2.31
CA LEU A 276 -17.45 5.84 2.14
C LEU A 276 -18.11 5.85 0.75
N ALA A 277 -18.55 7.02 0.28
CA ALA A 277 -19.12 7.15 -1.07
C ALA A 277 -18.09 6.80 -2.16
N ALA A 278 -16.85 7.29 -2.02
CA ALA A 278 -15.76 6.99 -2.96
C ALA A 278 -15.39 5.49 -2.96
N TYR A 279 -15.42 4.84 -1.81
CA TYR A 279 -15.18 3.40 -1.69
C TYR A 279 -16.30 2.58 -2.31
N LYS A 280 -17.57 2.93 -2.08
CA LYS A 280 -18.70 2.26 -2.75
C LYS A 280 -18.62 2.37 -4.28
N GLU A 281 -18.14 3.50 -4.81
CA GLU A 281 -17.97 3.65 -6.26
C GLU A 281 -16.78 2.86 -6.81
N SER A 282 -15.67 2.84 -6.07
CA SER A 282 -14.50 2.03 -6.39
C SER A 282 -14.82 0.54 -6.37
N GLU A 283 -15.60 0.10 -5.38
CA GLU A 283 -16.07 -1.28 -5.22
C GLU A 283 -16.88 -1.73 -6.44
N LYS A 284 -17.90 -0.96 -6.85
CA LYS A 284 -18.66 -1.24 -8.09
C LYS A 284 -17.74 -1.37 -9.30
N THR A 285 -16.75 -0.49 -9.41
CA THR A 285 -15.78 -0.53 -10.51
C THR A 285 -14.96 -1.83 -10.48
N VAL A 286 -14.49 -2.25 -9.30
CA VAL A 286 -13.74 -3.49 -9.11
C VAL A 286 -14.61 -4.71 -9.40
N ILE A 287 -15.86 -4.78 -8.91
CA ILE A 287 -16.81 -5.87 -9.22
C ILE A 287 -17.00 -6.00 -10.73
N ASN A 288 -17.34 -4.88 -11.38
CA ASN A 288 -17.61 -4.85 -12.82
C ASN A 288 -16.38 -5.25 -13.64
N LEU A 289 -15.19 -4.94 -13.16
CA LEU A 289 -13.93 -5.32 -13.81
C LEU A 289 -13.67 -6.83 -13.70
N GLN A 290 -13.89 -7.43 -12.53
CA GLN A 290 -13.64 -8.87 -12.29
C GLN A 290 -14.52 -9.78 -13.17
N ALA A 291 -15.72 -9.33 -13.52
CA ALA A 291 -16.63 -10.07 -14.41
C ALA A 291 -16.20 -10.08 -15.89
N GLN A 292 -15.16 -9.33 -16.28
CA GLN A 292 -14.80 -9.14 -17.69
C GLN A 292 -13.81 -10.20 -18.18
N LYS A 293 -14.04 -10.72 -19.38
CA LYS A 293 -13.16 -11.73 -20.01
C LYS A 293 -11.72 -11.27 -20.21
N ASN A 294 -11.47 -9.97 -20.34
CA ASN A 294 -10.15 -9.38 -20.49
C ASN A 294 -9.65 -8.68 -19.21
N PHE A 295 -10.02 -9.23 -18.04
CA PHE A 295 -9.66 -8.73 -16.72
C PHE A 295 -8.15 -8.42 -16.57
N VAL A 296 -7.30 -9.41 -16.86
CA VAL A 296 -5.84 -9.26 -16.73
C VAL A 296 -5.31 -8.17 -17.67
N GLU A 297 -5.72 -8.18 -18.93
CA GLU A 297 -5.29 -7.18 -19.92
C GLU A 297 -5.60 -5.74 -19.44
N LYS A 298 -6.80 -5.53 -18.88
CA LYS A 298 -7.20 -4.22 -18.36
C LYS A 298 -6.35 -3.78 -17.16
N ILE A 299 -6.03 -4.69 -16.25
CA ILE A 299 -5.13 -4.39 -15.12
C ILE A 299 -3.73 -4.05 -15.62
N LEU A 300 -3.16 -4.85 -16.51
CA LEU A 300 -1.82 -4.59 -17.05
C LEU A 300 -1.77 -3.27 -17.83
N LYS A 301 -2.84 -2.94 -18.57
CA LYS A 301 -2.99 -1.64 -19.24
C LYS A 301 -3.03 -0.50 -18.21
N ARG A 302 -3.80 -0.66 -17.13
CA ARG A 302 -3.89 0.32 -16.05
C ARG A 302 -2.55 0.57 -15.36
N LEU A 303 -1.80 -0.51 -15.08
CA LEU A 303 -0.48 -0.44 -14.47
C LEU A 303 0.57 0.26 -15.34
N LYS A 304 0.42 0.21 -16.67
CA LYS A 304 1.33 0.89 -17.63
C LYS A 304 1.07 2.39 -17.77
N GLN A 305 -0.10 2.88 -17.34
CA GLN A 305 -0.46 4.30 -17.42
C GLN A 305 0.35 5.16 -16.44
#